data_AF-A0A3D2AXZ6-F1
#
_entry.id   AF-A0A3D2AXZ6-F1
#
_cell.length_a   1.000
_cell.length_b   1.000
_cell.length_c   1.000
_cell.angle_alpha   90.00
_cell.angle_beta   90.00
_cell.angle_gamma   90.00
#
_symmetry.space_group_name_H-M   'P 1'
#
loop_
_entity.id
_entity.type
_entity.pdbx_description
1 polymer ?
#
loop_
_entity_poly.entity_id
_entity_poly.type
_entity_poly.pdbx_seq_one_letter_code
_entity_poly.pdbx_strand_id
1 'polypeptide(L)'
;YGYEVDEIAGGTVPLMEALTKGDVNVNLELWLPNQQAAYAKAEAKGVTQILGDTITTGAWQSSFIIPKYVADANPWLTSVEDLKDPRATELFATKLSKGKVGIVTCIPGWECEQVNAKQVAGYGLSDYVELINPGSYAALNGEILGAYEKKEAIVHYYWGPEALPGKLAAEYGGYVFLEEPEYTVECFDYLATVEKPEDAEKACAYPLAKVHSVVNKEQITAANAPEAVAFLKAYNWTGEEIEAMLAHGAANDLKADEIAKWVMTNDTFAKWKTWVEPAIATKVLAALAG
;
A
#
# COMPACT_ATOMS: atom_id res chain seq x y z
N TYR A 1 1.41 -22.83 -17.10
CA TYR A 1 0.36 -23.46 -17.93
C TYR A 1 0.54 -23.28 -19.45
N GLY A 2 1.55 -22.53 -19.92
CA GLY A 2 1.76 -22.33 -21.37
C GLY A 2 0.99 -21.14 -21.95
N TYR A 3 0.32 -20.35 -21.10
CA TYR A 3 -0.17 -19.03 -21.46
C TYR A 3 1.02 -18.10 -21.76
N GLU A 4 0.91 -17.32 -22.83
CA GLU A 4 1.79 -16.17 -23.04
C GLU A 4 1.38 -15.08 -22.04
N VAL A 5 2.38 -14.45 -21.42
CA VAL A 5 2.19 -13.39 -20.42
C VAL A 5 3.15 -12.25 -20.73
N ASP A 6 2.68 -11.03 -20.50
CA ASP A 6 3.46 -9.81 -20.53
C ASP A 6 3.10 -8.92 -19.33
N GLU A 7 3.90 -7.88 -19.12
CA GLU A 7 3.72 -6.92 -18.04
C GLU A 7 3.62 -5.51 -18.62
N ILE A 8 2.66 -4.73 -18.12
CA ILE A 8 2.45 -3.34 -18.53
C ILE A 8 2.72 -2.44 -17.33
N ALA A 9 3.77 -1.62 -17.44
CA ALA A 9 4.06 -0.60 -16.44
C ALA A 9 3.08 0.57 -16.55
N GLY A 10 2.57 1.06 -15.42
CA GLY A 10 1.64 2.19 -15.39
C GLY A 10 1.30 2.63 -13.98
N GLY A 11 0.60 3.76 -13.86
CA GLY A 11 0.07 4.21 -12.59
C GLY A 11 -1.10 3.32 -12.13
N THR A 12 -1.27 3.17 -10.82
CA THR A 12 -2.29 2.33 -10.18
C THR A 12 -3.70 2.56 -10.74
N VAL A 13 -4.18 3.81 -10.77
CA VAL A 13 -5.52 4.14 -11.27
C VAL A 13 -5.64 3.94 -12.80
N PRO A 14 -4.70 4.45 -13.64
CA PRO A 14 -4.70 4.13 -15.07
C PRO A 14 -4.71 2.63 -15.40
N LEU A 15 -3.97 1.79 -14.66
CA LEU A 15 -3.95 0.34 -14.87
C LEU A 15 -5.31 -0.30 -14.53
N MET A 16 -6.04 0.20 -13.53
CA MET A 16 -7.41 -0.25 -13.28
C MET A 16 -8.39 0.15 -14.39
N GLU A 17 -8.21 1.31 -15.00
CA GLU A 17 -8.99 1.70 -16.17
C GLU A 17 -8.66 0.83 -17.40
N ALA A 18 -7.39 0.49 -17.60
CA ALA A 18 -6.93 -0.42 -18.65
C ALA A 18 -7.51 -1.83 -18.45
N LEU A 19 -7.53 -2.33 -17.21
CA LEU A 19 -8.20 -3.59 -16.84
C LEU A 19 -9.69 -3.54 -17.20
N THR A 20 -10.35 -2.42 -16.91
CA THR A 20 -11.78 -2.23 -17.23
C THR A 20 -12.04 -2.24 -18.74
N LYS A 21 -11.09 -1.76 -19.56
CA LYS A 21 -11.18 -1.76 -21.03
C LYS A 21 -10.79 -3.10 -21.66
N GLY A 22 -10.10 -3.96 -20.93
CA GLY A 22 -9.57 -5.24 -21.42
C GLY A 22 -8.15 -5.16 -21.97
N ASP A 23 -7.50 -3.99 -21.91
CA ASP A 23 -6.10 -3.80 -22.29
C ASP A 23 -5.14 -4.48 -21.31
N VAL A 24 -5.56 -4.63 -20.05
CA VAL A 24 -4.91 -5.45 -19.02
C VAL A 24 -5.87 -6.58 -18.65
N ASN A 25 -5.37 -7.80 -18.50
CA ASN A 25 -6.22 -8.96 -18.22
C ASN A 25 -6.33 -9.27 -16.73
N VAL A 26 -5.25 -9.06 -15.97
CA VAL A 26 -5.12 -9.40 -14.55
C VAL A 26 -4.41 -8.26 -13.82
N ASN A 27 -4.90 -7.89 -12.65
CA ASN A 27 -4.18 -7.09 -11.65
C ASN A 27 -4.13 -7.91 -10.36
N LEU A 28 -2.92 -8.14 -9.83
CA LEU A 28 -2.69 -8.93 -8.60
C LEU A 28 -2.75 -8.08 -7.32
N GLU A 29 -2.82 -6.76 -7.45
CA GLU A 29 -2.75 -5.80 -6.34
C GLU A 29 -3.87 -4.76 -6.44
N LEU A 30 -5.12 -5.22 -6.45
CA LEU A 30 -6.25 -4.34 -6.17
C LEU A 30 -6.29 -4.01 -4.67
N TRP A 31 -5.59 -2.96 -4.28
CA TRP A 31 -5.61 -2.38 -2.93
C TRP A 31 -6.88 -1.54 -2.70
N LEU A 32 -7.73 -2.00 -1.79
CA LEU A 32 -8.88 -1.25 -1.27
C LEU A 32 -8.58 -0.75 0.16
N PRO A 33 -8.84 0.54 0.46
CA PRO A 33 -9.66 1.48 -0.32
C PRO A 33 -8.92 2.28 -1.41
N ASN A 34 -7.59 2.22 -1.58
CA ASN A 34 -6.85 3.13 -2.48
C ASN A 34 -7.32 3.17 -3.94
N GLN A 35 -7.96 2.11 -4.42
CA GLN A 35 -8.51 2.00 -5.77
C GLN A 35 -10.05 1.97 -5.80
N GLN A 36 -10.72 2.36 -4.71
CA GLN A 36 -12.17 2.17 -4.52
C GLN A 36 -12.99 2.83 -5.64
N ALA A 37 -12.79 4.12 -5.96
CA ALA A 37 -13.58 4.76 -7.01
C ALA A 37 -13.32 4.17 -8.40
N ALA A 38 -12.05 3.82 -8.72
CA ALA A 38 -11.71 3.19 -9.98
C ALA A 38 -12.35 1.79 -10.11
N TYR A 39 -12.30 1.01 -9.04
CA TYR A 39 -12.90 -0.32 -8.98
C TYR A 39 -14.42 -0.27 -9.05
N ALA A 40 -15.08 0.64 -8.31
CA ALA A 40 -16.54 0.79 -8.35
C ALA A 40 -17.06 1.13 -9.76
N LYS A 41 -16.34 1.97 -10.52
CA LYS A 41 -16.65 2.24 -11.93
C LYS A 41 -16.52 0.98 -12.80
N ALA A 42 -15.52 0.15 -12.54
CA ALA A 42 -15.31 -1.11 -13.26
C ALA A 42 -16.38 -2.15 -12.93
N GLU A 43 -16.75 -2.26 -11.65
CA GLU A 43 -17.79 -3.14 -11.14
C GLU A 43 -19.17 -2.75 -11.70
N ALA A 44 -19.49 -1.46 -11.76
CA ALA A 44 -20.75 -0.97 -12.33
C ALA A 44 -20.92 -1.33 -13.82
N LYS A 45 -19.82 -1.54 -14.56
CA LYS A 45 -19.85 -2.03 -15.94
C LYS A 45 -20.00 -3.55 -16.04
N GLY A 46 -19.82 -4.28 -14.94
CA GLY A 46 -19.94 -5.74 -14.88
C GLY A 46 -18.79 -6.52 -15.51
N VAL A 47 -17.70 -5.84 -15.90
CA VAL A 47 -16.59 -6.41 -16.68
C VAL A 47 -15.42 -6.93 -15.85
N THR A 48 -15.42 -6.73 -14.53
CA THR A 48 -14.35 -7.20 -13.63
C THR A 48 -14.81 -8.30 -12.68
N GLN A 49 -13.89 -9.18 -12.28
CA GLN A 49 -14.09 -10.22 -11.27
C GLN A 49 -12.94 -10.23 -10.28
N ILE A 50 -13.23 -10.12 -8.98
CA ILE A 50 -12.27 -10.49 -7.94
C ILE A 50 -12.21 -12.03 -7.86
N LEU A 51 -11.00 -12.58 -7.85
CA LEU A 51 -10.78 -14.02 -7.76
C LEU A 51 -10.28 -14.47 -6.38
N GLY A 52 -9.50 -13.66 -5.67
CA GLY A 52 -9.04 -13.98 -4.34
C GLY A 52 -8.33 -12.82 -3.64
N ASP A 53 -7.93 -13.06 -2.39
CA ASP A 53 -7.14 -12.12 -1.58
C ASP A 53 -5.66 -12.45 -1.78
N THR A 54 -4.89 -11.52 -2.36
CA THR A 54 -3.46 -11.72 -2.63
C THR A 54 -2.59 -11.42 -1.43
N ILE A 55 -3.04 -10.54 -0.53
CA ILE A 55 -2.41 -10.29 0.77
C ILE A 55 -3.43 -10.57 1.87
N THR A 56 -3.19 -11.61 2.65
CA THR A 56 -4.17 -12.16 3.61
C THR A 56 -4.10 -11.53 4.99
N THR A 57 -2.94 -11.00 5.38
CA THR A 57 -2.70 -10.35 6.67
C THR A 57 -1.63 -9.27 6.53
N GLY A 58 -1.60 -8.32 7.47
CA GLY A 58 -0.49 -7.36 7.57
C GLY A 58 -0.48 -6.23 6.53
N ALA A 59 -1.54 -6.07 5.74
CA ALA A 59 -1.67 -4.96 4.80
C ALA A 59 -2.13 -3.68 5.53
N TRP A 60 -1.20 -2.91 6.07
CA TRP A 60 -1.48 -1.71 6.87
C TRP A 60 -1.27 -0.42 6.08
N GLN A 61 -1.92 0.67 6.51
CA GLN A 61 -1.72 2.03 5.99
C GLN A 61 -1.85 3.03 7.14
N SER A 62 -1.12 4.15 7.10
CA SER A 62 -1.32 5.26 8.04
C SER A 62 -0.77 6.56 7.47
N SER A 63 -1.39 7.70 7.84
CA SER A 63 -0.98 9.06 7.49
C SER A 63 -0.04 9.70 8.51
N PHE A 64 0.06 9.11 9.70
CA PHE A 64 0.65 9.74 10.88
C PHE A 64 1.81 8.89 11.39
N ILE A 65 2.77 8.64 10.51
CA ILE A 65 3.97 7.88 10.81
C ILE A 65 5.12 8.86 11.08
N ILE A 66 5.83 8.64 12.18
CA ILE A 66 7.03 9.41 12.51
C ILE A 66 8.23 8.49 12.74
N PRO A 67 9.47 8.96 12.50
CA PRO A 67 10.65 8.20 12.85
C PRO A 67 10.73 7.91 14.34
N LYS A 68 11.17 6.68 14.69
CA LYS A 68 11.31 6.29 16.10
C LYS A 68 12.24 7.22 16.87
N TYR A 69 13.32 7.69 16.25
CA TYR A 69 14.25 8.63 16.89
C TYR A 69 13.61 10.00 17.18
N VAL A 70 12.58 10.42 16.43
CA VAL A 70 11.81 11.65 16.71
C VAL A 70 10.91 11.41 17.90
N ALA A 71 10.20 10.27 17.93
CA ALA A 71 9.33 9.89 19.03
C ALA A 71 10.10 9.75 20.36
N ASP A 72 11.24 9.05 20.34
CA ASP A 72 12.08 8.84 21.52
C ASP A 72 12.63 10.18 22.07
N ALA A 73 12.93 11.15 21.20
CA ALA A 73 13.35 12.50 21.59
C ALA A 73 12.19 13.40 22.05
N ASN A 74 10.95 13.07 21.68
CA ASN A 74 9.75 13.84 21.95
C ASN A 74 8.65 12.95 22.56
N PRO A 75 8.83 12.46 23.81
CA PRO A 75 7.88 11.53 24.43
C PRO A 75 6.49 12.13 24.70
N TRP A 76 6.30 13.42 24.45
CA TRP A 76 5.01 14.10 24.49
C TRP A 76 4.20 13.94 23.19
N LEU A 77 4.84 13.56 22.09
CA LEU A 77 4.24 13.40 20.77
C LEU A 77 3.85 11.92 20.60
N THR A 78 2.66 11.56 21.09
CA THR A 78 2.20 10.17 21.09
C THR A 78 0.95 9.97 20.24
N SER A 79 0.18 11.02 20.01
CA SER A 79 -1.11 10.98 19.32
C SER A 79 -1.22 12.04 18.23
N VAL A 80 -2.18 11.88 17.32
CA VAL A 80 -2.47 12.90 16.29
C VAL A 80 -2.94 14.22 16.89
N GLU A 81 -3.53 14.20 18.08
CA GLU A 81 -3.98 15.41 18.80
C GLU A 81 -2.80 16.30 19.22
N ASP A 82 -1.63 15.69 19.49
CA ASP A 82 -0.43 16.42 19.89
C ASP A 82 0.14 17.28 18.75
N LEU A 83 -0.29 17.05 17.49
CA LEU A 83 0.05 17.91 16.35
C LEU A 83 -0.52 19.34 16.47
N LYS A 84 -1.47 19.57 17.40
CA LYS A 84 -1.99 20.91 17.73
C LYS A 84 -1.03 21.72 18.59
N ASP A 85 -0.08 21.07 19.26
CA ASP A 85 0.92 21.75 20.09
C ASP A 85 1.88 22.54 19.17
N PRO A 86 2.19 23.82 19.47
CA PRO A 86 3.14 24.60 18.68
C PRO A 86 4.51 23.94 18.49
N ARG A 87 4.95 23.10 19.45
CA ARG A 87 6.19 22.32 19.33
C ARG A 87 6.16 21.36 18.14
N ALA A 88 4.99 20.85 17.74
CA ALA A 88 4.86 20.02 16.54
C ALA A 88 5.16 20.82 15.27
N THR A 89 4.70 22.07 15.21
CA THR A 89 5.00 22.97 14.10
C THR A 89 6.50 23.28 14.05
N GLU A 90 7.16 23.52 15.19
CA GLU A 90 8.61 23.71 15.25
C GLU A 90 9.40 22.50 14.75
N LEU A 91 8.90 21.28 15.00
CA LEU A 91 9.54 20.04 14.55
C LEU A 91 9.33 19.75 13.06
N PHE A 92 8.09 19.90 12.57
CA PHE A 92 7.67 19.35 11.28
C PHE A 92 7.33 20.39 10.22
N ALA A 93 7.45 21.69 10.52
CA ALA A 93 7.24 22.70 9.49
C ALA A 93 8.29 22.61 8.39
N THR A 94 7.82 22.66 7.15
CA THR A 94 8.67 22.70 5.96
C THR A 94 8.40 24.00 5.20
N LYS A 95 9.21 24.28 4.17
CA LYS A 95 8.97 25.42 3.28
C LYS A 95 7.62 25.33 2.57
N LEU A 96 7.09 24.11 2.38
CA LEU A 96 5.82 23.87 1.71
C LEU A 96 4.63 23.90 2.67
N SER A 97 4.86 23.76 3.99
CA SER A 97 3.79 23.67 4.98
C SER A 97 3.21 25.01 5.46
N LYS A 98 3.68 26.14 4.91
CA LYS A 98 3.16 27.50 5.20
C LYS A 98 3.11 27.83 6.70
N GLY A 99 4.07 27.33 7.48
CA GLY A 99 4.14 27.56 8.92
C GLY A 99 3.25 26.65 9.76
N LYS A 100 2.74 25.55 9.19
CA LYS A 100 2.03 24.45 9.86
C LYS A 100 2.92 23.20 9.95
N VAL A 101 2.48 22.15 10.64
CA VAL A 101 3.05 20.80 10.52
C VAL A 101 2.92 20.33 9.06
N GLY A 102 4.03 19.98 8.41
CA GLY A 102 4.01 19.39 7.08
C GLY A 102 3.89 17.87 7.14
N ILE A 103 2.84 17.29 6.56
CA ILE A 103 2.72 15.84 6.38
C ILE A 103 2.94 15.51 4.91
N VAL A 104 3.98 14.74 4.61
CA VAL A 104 4.16 14.17 3.26
C VAL A 104 3.11 13.07 3.08
N THR A 105 2.12 13.32 2.22
CA THR A 105 0.88 12.52 2.18
C THR A 105 0.87 11.52 1.01
N CYS A 106 -0.32 11.19 0.54
CA CYS A 106 -0.62 10.23 -0.51
C CYS A 106 -0.30 10.74 -1.93
N ILE A 107 0.06 9.81 -2.82
CA ILE A 107 0.27 10.08 -4.25
C ILE A 107 -1.07 10.50 -4.88
N PRO A 108 -1.11 11.61 -5.67
CA PRO A 108 -2.34 12.10 -6.25
C PRO A 108 -3.13 11.04 -7.04
N GLY A 109 -4.45 11.02 -6.81
CA GLY A 109 -5.38 10.11 -7.47
C GLY A 109 -5.61 8.79 -6.76
N TRP A 110 -4.82 8.43 -5.75
CA TRP A 110 -5.16 7.32 -4.83
C TRP A 110 -6.16 7.80 -3.77
N GLU A 111 -7.04 6.91 -3.29
CA GLU A 111 -8.06 7.29 -2.29
C GLU A 111 -7.47 7.76 -0.96
N CYS A 112 -6.25 7.35 -0.60
CA CYS A 112 -5.59 7.87 0.59
C CYS A 112 -5.45 9.40 0.58
N GLU A 113 -5.46 10.07 -0.58
CA GLU A 113 -5.44 11.52 -0.65
C GLU A 113 -6.67 12.12 0.03
N GLN A 114 -7.84 11.57 -0.27
CA GLN A 114 -9.11 12.01 0.31
C GLN A 114 -9.26 11.54 1.75
N VAL A 115 -8.87 10.30 2.06
CA VAL A 115 -8.95 9.78 3.42
C VAL A 115 -8.05 10.57 4.36
N ASN A 116 -6.79 10.84 3.98
CA ASN A 116 -5.85 11.60 4.80
C ASN A 116 -6.35 13.03 5.04
N ALA A 117 -6.91 13.68 4.01
CA ALA A 117 -7.50 15.02 4.15
C ALA A 117 -8.71 15.02 5.10
N LYS A 118 -9.59 14.01 4.99
CA LYS A 118 -10.73 13.85 5.90
C LYS A 118 -10.30 13.51 7.33
N GLN A 119 -9.23 12.73 7.51
CA GLN A 119 -8.65 12.48 8.82
C GLN A 119 -8.14 13.77 9.46
N VAL A 120 -7.38 14.59 8.71
CA VAL A 120 -6.92 15.90 9.20
C VAL A 120 -8.08 16.80 9.62
N ALA A 121 -9.14 16.90 8.81
CA ALA A 121 -10.30 17.69 9.16
C ALA A 121 -11.09 17.11 10.35
N GLY A 122 -11.36 15.80 10.34
CA GLY A 122 -12.13 15.10 11.37
C GLY A 122 -11.44 15.01 12.73
N TYR A 123 -10.11 15.15 12.79
CA TYR A 123 -9.35 15.32 14.03
C TYR A 123 -9.22 16.79 14.45
N GLY A 124 -9.78 17.74 13.67
CA GLY A 124 -9.67 19.17 13.92
C GLY A 124 -8.25 19.71 13.74
N LEU A 125 -7.48 19.14 12.81
CA LEU A 125 -6.08 19.49 12.52
C LEU A 125 -5.92 20.47 11.35
N SER A 126 -7.01 20.88 10.69
CA SER A 126 -6.95 21.74 9.48
C SER A 126 -6.19 23.06 9.67
N ASP A 127 -6.21 23.63 10.89
CA ASP A 127 -5.46 24.86 11.20
C ASP A 127 -3.98 24.60 11.54
N TYR A 128 -3.61 23.36 11.83
CA TYR A 128 -2.30 22.97 12.37
C TYR A 128 -1.45 22.17 11.39
N VAL A 129 -2.07 21.56 10.38
CA VAL A 129 -1.45 20.65 9.42
C VAL A 129 -1.61 21.17 8.00
N GLU A 130 -0.56 21.04 7.19
CA GLU A 130 -0.60 21.13 5.73
C GLU A 130 -0.21 19.76 5.14
N LEU A 131 -1.08 19.21 4.31
CA LEU A 131 -0.80 17.99 3.54
C LEU A 131 0.01 18.35 2.29
N ILE A 132 1.11 17.62 2.06
CA ILE A 132 2.04 17.84 0.96
C ILE A 132 2.05 16.58 0.10
N ASN A 133 1.38 16.61 -1.04
CA ASN A 133 1.35 15.45 -1.93
C ASN A 133 2.72 15.27 -2.62
N PRO A 134 3.31 14.06 -2.58
CA PRO A 134 4.45 13.73 -3.41
C PRO A 134 4.03 13.64 -4.88
N GLY A 135 4.95 13.95 -5.81
CA GLY A 135 4.66 13.87 -7.24
C GLY A 135 4.61 12.44 -7.81
N SER A 136 5.15 11.45 -7.09
CA SER A 136 5.23 10.06 -7.51
C SER A 136 5.63 9.15 -6.35
N TYR A 137 5.58 7.83 -6.56
CA TYR A 137 6.15 6.84 -5.64
C TYR A 137 7.63 7.10 -5.33
N ALA A 138 8.43 7.40 -6.36
CA ALA A 138 9.85 7.72 -6.18
C ALA A 138 10.06 9.00 -5.37
N ALA A 139 9.20 10.01 -5.55
CA ALA A 139 9.26 11.24 -4.76
C ALA A 139 8.89 10.98 -3.29
N LEU A 140 7.83 10.21 -3.02
CA LEU A 140 7.43 9.84 -1.66
C LEU A 140 8.58 9.10 -0.94
N ASN A 141 9.13 8.06 -1.57
CA ASN A 141 10.20 7.27 -0.99
C ASN A 141 11.48 8.11 -0.78
N GLY A 142 11.79 9.01 -1.73
CA GLY A 142 12.94 9.90 -1.64
C GLY A 142 12.83 10.92 -0.50
N GLU A 143 11.66 11.52 -0.30
CA GLU A 143 11.44 12.46 0.82
C GLU A 143 11.57 11.76 2.18
N ILE A 144 10.93 10.59 2.33
CA ILE A 144 10.99 9.82 3.57
C ILE A 144 12.43 9.35 3.83
N LEU A 145 13.05 8.65 2.89
CA LEU A 145 14.41 8.13 3.08
C LEU A 145 15.41 9.28 3.32
N GLY A 146 15.28 10.39 2.59
CA GLY A 146 16.15 11.55 2.75
C GLY A 146 16.05 12.20 4.13
N ALA A 147 14.86 12.26 4.73
CA ALA A 147 14.69 12.73 6.11
C ALA A 147 15.40 11.79 7.10
N TYR A 148 15.26 10.48 6.92
CA TYR A 148 15.93 9.46 7.74
C TYR A 148 17.45 9.50 7.64
N GLU A 149 18.00 9.63 6.43
CA GLU A 149 19.45 9.78 6.19
C GLU A 149 20.04 10.99 6.92
N LYS A 150 19.27 12.08 7.02
CA LYS A 150 19.67 13.32 7.71
C LYS A 150 19.27 13.36 9.19
N LYS A 151 18.53 12.36 9.68
CA LYS A 151 17.90 12.33 11.01
C LYS A 151 16.99 13.55 11.26
N GLU A 152 16.30 14.00 10.23
CA GLU A 152 15.34 15.11 10.28
C GLU A 152 13.96 14.61 10.74
N ALA A 153 13.20 15.48 11.41
CA ALA A 153 11.83 15.15 11.78
C ALA A 153 10.91 15.18 10.55
N ILE A 154 10.09 14.15 10.38
CA ILE A 154 9.09 14.04 9.33
C ILE A 154 7.83 13.36 9.89
N VAL A 155 6.66 13.82 9.45
CA VAL A 155 5.40 13.05 9.53
C VAL A 155 5.02 12.67 8.11
N HIS A 156 4.70 11.40 7.88
CA HIS A 156 4.38 10.94 6.53
C HIS A 156 3.29 9.87 6.50
N TYR A 157 2.64 9.79 5.34
CA TYR A 157 1.83 8.66 4.93
C TYR A 157 2.72 7.53 4.41
N TYR A 158 2.36 6.28 4.74
CA TYR A 158 2.92 5.09 4.10
C TYR A 158 2.01 3.87 4.28
N TRP A 159 2.41 2.74 3.68
CA TRP A 159 1.74 1.45 3.78
C TRP A 159 2.73 0.29 3.90
N GLY A 160 2.23 -0.87 4.32
CA GLY A 160 2.96 -2.12 4.23
C GLY A 160 2.03 -3.27 3.82
N PRO A 161 2.58 -4.39 3.31
CA PRO A 161 4.01 -4.66 3.16
C PRO A 161 4.68 -3.86 2.03
N GLU A 162 5.93 -3.44 2.24
CA GLU A 162 6.77 -2.72 1.28
C GLU A 162 8.25 -2.71 1.75
N ALA A 163 9.20 -2.45 0.86
CA ALA A 163 10.64 -2.49 1.14
C ALA A 163 11.11 -1.34 2.04
N LEU A 164 10.55 -0.13 1.86
CA LEU A 164 11.01 1.05 2.59
C LEU A 164 10.82 0.91 4.11
N PRO A 165 9.65 0.51 4.66
CA PRO A 165 9.48 0.35 6.11
C PRO A 165 10.49 -0.62 6.73
N GLY A 166 10.76 -1.74 6.04
CA GLY A 166 11.78 -2.70 6.44
C GLY A 166 13.19 -2.09 6.46
N LYS A 167 13.54 -1.31 5.43
CA LYS A 167 14.81 -0.57 5.38
C LYS A 167 14.93 0.44 6.51
N LEU A 168 13.88 1.22 6.76
CA LEU A 168 13.85 2.22 7.85
C LEU A 168 14.04 1.55 9.22
N ALA A 169 13.42 0.39 9.44
CA ALA A 169 13.60 -0.41 10.65
C ALA A 169 15.04 -0.92 10.80
N ALA A 170 15.60 -1.52 9.75
CA ALA A 170 16.93 -2.14 9.79
C ALA A 170 18.07 -1.12 9.92
N GLU A 171 17.98 0.02 9.24
CA GLU A 171 19.10 0.97 9.14
C GLU A 171 18.98 2.16 10.10
N TYR A 172 17.75 2.54 10.51
CA TYR A 172 17.50 3.77 11.26
C TYR A 172 16.70 3.60 12.54
N GLY A 173 16.43 2.35 12.94
CA GLY A 173 15.69 2.03 14.16
C GLY A 173 14.17 2.12 14.00
N GLY A 174 13.66 2.37 12.79
CA GLY A 174 12.24 2.23 12.45
C GLY A 174 11.39 3.48 12.65
N TYR A 175 10.10 3.25 12.83
CA TYR A 175 9.06 4.24 12.88
C TYR A 175 8.03 3.87 13.94
N VAL A 176 7.20 4.83 14.30
CA VAL A 176 6.02 4.61 15.13
C VAL A 176 4.82 5.28 14.48
N PHE A 177 3.65 4.74 14.73
CA PHE A 177 2.38 5.37 14.40
C PHE A 177 1.98 6.29 15.55
N LEU A 178 1.58 7.52 15.26
CA LEU A 178 0.87 8.33 16.24
C LEU A 178 -0.48 7.69 16.52
N GLU A 179 -0.88 7.65 17.78
CA GLU A 179 -2.18 7.14 18.20
C GLU A 179 -3.30 7.96 17.55
N GLU A 180 -4.24 7.24 16.95
CA GLU A 180 -5.46 7.73 16.33
C GLU A 180 -6.67 7.14 17.08
N PRO A 181 -7.85 7.77 17.03
CA PRO A 181 -9.09 7.09 17.40
C PRO A 181 -9.21 5.75 16.65
N GLU A 182 -9.53 4.67 17.37
CA GLU A 182 -9.54 3.33 16.78
C GLU A 182 -10.47 3.23 15.58
N TYR A 183 -10.05 2.45 14.59
CA TYR A 183 -10.90 2.11 13.46
C TYR A 183 -12.21 1.49 13.93
N THR A 184 -13.32 2.01 13.41
CA THR A 184 -14.62 1.34 13.45
C THR A 184 -15.25 1.41 12.07
N VAL A 185 -16.04 0.39 11.71
CA VAL A 185 -16.80 0.38 10.45
C VAL A 185 -17.67 1.63 10.36
N GLU A 186 -18.37 2.00 11.44
CA GLU A 186 -19.23 3.18 11.48
C GLU A 186 -18.47 4.47 11.15
N CYS A 187 -17.30 4.66 11.75
CA CYS A 187 -16.49 5.84 11.49
C CYS A 187 -15.97 5.88 10.04
N PHE A 188 -15.43 4.77 9.54
CA PHE A 188 -14.83 4.76 8.22
C PHE A 188 -15.90 4.83 7.11
N ASP A 189 -17.06 4.22 7.31
CA ASP A 189 -18.23 4.39 6.44
C ASP A 189 -18.70 5.85 6.44
N TYR A 190 -18.73 6.52 7.60
CA TYR A 190 -18.99 7.96 7.66
C TYR A 190 -18.00 8.75 6.79
N LEU A 191 -16.70 8.49 6.90
CA LEU A 191 -15.69 9.16 6.07
C LEU A 191 -15.94 8.94 4.57
N ALA A 192 -16.45 7.78 4.16
CA ALA A 192 -16.83 7.53 2.77
C ALA A 192 -18.03 8.36 2.30
N THR A 193 -18.92 8.79 3.20
CA THR A 193 -20.07 9.66 2.88
C THR A 193 -19.72 11.14 2.78
N VAL A 194 -18.59 11.57 3.37
CA VAL A 194 -18.14 12.96 3.32
C VAL A 194 -17.64 13.29 1.90
N GLU A 195 -18.33 14.19 1.20
CA GLU A 195 -17.95 14.56 -0.18
C GLU A 195 -16.71 15.44 -0.24
N LYS A 196 -16.62 16.42 0.67
CA LYS A 196 -15.49 17.35 0.75
C LYS A 196 -14.70 17.11 2.02
N PRO A 197 -13.37 16.93 1.96
CA PRO A 197 -12.58 16.64 3.14
C PRO A 197 -12.78 17.59 4.32
N GLU A 198 -12.93 18.89 4.05
CA GLU A 198 -13.12 19.93 5.07
C GLU A 198 -14.43 19.81 5.87
N ASP A 199 -15.42 19.05 5.36
CA ASP A 199 -16.70 18.83 6.02
C ASP A 199 -16.68 17.63 7.00
N ALA A 200 -15.53 16.94 7.13
CA ALA A 200 -15.40 15.84 8.08
C ALA A 200 -15.37 16.35 9.52
N GLU A 201 -16.33 15.91 10.35
CA GLU A 201 -16.49 16.30 11.75
C GLU A 201 -15.88 15.29 12.73
N LYS A 202 -15.59 14.07 12.24
CA LYS A 202 -14.96 12.98 13.00
C LYS A 202 -14.12 12.12 12.06
N ALA A 203 -13.10 11.47 12.60
CA ALA A 203 -12.28 10.50 11.88
C ALA A 203 -11.77 9.39 12.81
N CYS A 204 -11.08 8.41 12.23
CA CYS A 204 -10.47 7.27 12.91
C CYS A 204 -9.34 6.71 12.05
N ALA A 205 -8.55 5.82 12.66
CA ALA A 205 -7.46 5.09 12.02
C ALA A 205 -7.94 4.29 10.80
N TYR A 206 -7.00 4.01 9.90
CA TYR A 206 -7.24 3.13 8.76
C TYR A 206 -7.63 1.71 9.20
N PRO A 207 -8.53 1.03 8.48
CA PRO A 207 -8.60 -0.42 8.52
C PRO A 207 -7.35 -1.03 7.89
N LEU A 208 -7.10 -2.32 8.16
CA LEU A 208 -6.23 -3.09 7.28
C LEU A 208 -6.81 -3.08 5.86
N ALA A 209 -5.93 -2.85 4.89
CA ALA A 209 -6.29 -2.87 3.49
C ALA A 209 -6.70 -4.28 3.06
N LYS A 210 -7.60 -4.37 2.09
CA LYS A 210 -7.87 -5.62 1.38
C LYS A 210 -7.19 -5.56 0.04
N VAL A 211 -6.38 -6.57 -0.26
CA VAL A 211 -5.61 -6.63 -1.50
C VAL A 211 -6.03 -7.86 -2.27
N HIS A 212 -6.54 -7.64 -3.48
CA HIS A 212 -7.21 -8.68 -4.25
C HIS A 212 -6.56 -8.92 -5.61
N SER A 213 -6.71 -10.13 -6.12
CA SER A 213 -6.55 -10.42 -7.54
C SER A 213 -7.86 -10.09 -8.24
N VAL A 214 -7.78 -9.26 -9.28
CA VAL A 214 -8.92 -8.85 -10.10
C VAL A 214 -8.60 -9.07 -11.56
N VAL A 215 -9.58 -9.59 -12.31
CA VAL A 215 -9.44 -9.88 -13.73
C VAL A 215 -10.51 -9.18 -14.55
N ASN A 216 -10.24 -8.98 -15.84
CA ASN A 216 -11.27 -8.68 -16.82
C ASN A 216 -12.01 -9.98 -17.19
N LYS A 217 -13.33 -10.01 -16.97
CA LYS A 217 -14.21 -11.17 -17.17
C LYS A 217 -14.38 -11.59 -18.63
N GLU A 218 -14.08 -10.71 -19.59
CA GLU A 218 -14.16 -11.05 -21.01
C GLU A 218 -12.87 -11.75 -21.47
N GLN A 219 -11.76 -11.47 -20.80
CA GLN A 219 -10.43 -11.97 -21.15
C GLN A 219 -10.08 -13.24 -20.38
N ILE A 220 -10.40 -13.31 -19.09
CA ILE A 220 -10.07 -14.45 -18.21
C ILE A 220 -11.36 -15.03 -17.61
N THR A 221 -11.70 -16.25 -18.01
CA THR A 221 -12.88 -16.99 -17.56
C THR A 221 -12.53 -18.43 -17.22
N ALA A 222 -13.42 -19.11 -16.48
CA ALA A 222 -13.30 -20.54 -16.26
C ALA A 222 -13.46 -21.38 -17.54
N ALA A 223 -13.97 -20.81 -18.64
CA ALA A 223 -14.15 -21.52 -19.90
C ALA A 223 -12.91 -21.46 -20.80
N ASN A 224 -12.19 -20.33 -20.81
CA ASN A 224 -11.02 -20.13 -21.68
C ASN A 224 -9.68 -20.27 -20.94
N ALA A 225 -9.63 -20.01 -19.63
CA ALA A 225 -8.42 -20.08 -18.83
C ALA A 225 -8.68 -20.70 -17.43
N PRO A 226 -9.23 -21.93 -17.35
CA PRO A 226 -9.61 -22.55 -16.07
C PRO A 226 -8.45 -22.66 -15.08
N GLU A 227 -7.24 -22.97 -15.55
CA GLU A 227 -6.06 -23.09 -14.69
C GLU A 227 -5.59 -21.74 -14.17
N ALA A 228 -5.67 -20.67 -14.97
CA ALA A 228 -5.35 -19.32 -14.51
C ALA A 228 -6.34 -18.85 -13.44
N VAL A 229 -7.65 -19.12 -13.63
CA VAL A 229 -8.66 -18.82 -12.62
C VAL A 229 -8.43 -19.61 -11.33
N ALA A 230 -8.09 -20.90 -11.43
CA ALA A 230 -7.79 -21.73 -10.27
C ALA A 230 -6.55 -21.22 -9.51
N PHE A 231 -5.49 -20.87 -10.24
CA PHE A 231 -4.27 -20.29 -9.68
C PHE A 231 -4.55 -18.97 -8.97
N LEU A 232 -5.24 -18.02 -9.61
CA LEU A 232 -5.51 -16.68 -9.05
C LEU A 232 -6.42 -16.70 -7.83
N LYS A 233 -7.27 -17.73 -7.69
CA LYS A 233 -8.07 -17.99 -6.48
C LYS A 233 -7.23 -18.51 -5.32
N ALA A 234 -6.16 -19.25 -5.61
CA ALA A 234 -5.30 -19.86 -4.60
C ALA A 234 -4.10 -18.97 -4.22
N TYR A 235 -3.63 -18.14 -5.16
CA TYR A 235 -2.49 -17.24 -5.01
C TYR A 235 -2.68 -16.28 -3.84
N ASN A 236 -1.79 -16.35 -2.85
CA ASN A 236 -1.78 -15.41 -1.73
C ASN A 236 -0.43 -15.40 -0.99
N TRP A 237 -0.12 -14.26 -0.38
CA TRP A 237 0.96 -14.09 0.58
C TRP A 237 0.43 -13.46 1.87
N THR A 238 1.18 -13.56 2.97
CA THR A 238 1.02 -12.70 4.14
C THR A 238 1.89 -11.45 3.96
N GLY A 239 1.58 -10.38 4.69
CA GLY A 239 2.42 -9.19 4.70
C GLY A 239 3.84 -9.51 5.16
N GLU A 240 4.00 -10.34 6.18
CA GLU A 240 5.30 -10.80 6.69
C GLU A 240 6.11 -11.55 5.62
N GLU A 241 5.48 -12.41 4.82
CA GLU A 241 6.16 -13.12 3.73
C GLU A 241 6.63 -12.13 2.66
N ILE A 242 5.78 -11.17 2.25
CA ILE A 242 6.18 -10.14 1.27
C ILE A 242 7.30 -9.27 1.82
N GLU A 243 7.23 -8.84 3.08
CA GLU A 243 8.31 -8.07 3.73
C GLU A 243 9.63 -8.85 3.74
N ALA A 244 9.59 -10.16 4.02
CA ALA A 244 10.77 -11.01 3.97
C ALA A 244 11.36 -11.13 2.54
N MET A 245 10.49 -11.19 1.51
CA MET A 245 10.92 -11.19 0.10
C MET A 245 11.58 -9.87 -0.29
N LEU A 246 10.96 -8.75 0.08
CA LEU A 246 11.46 -7.42 -0.22
C LEU A 246 12.76 -7.13 0.53
N ALA A 247 12.86 -7.54 1.79
CA ALA A 247 14.09 -7.43 2.58
C ALA A 247 15.23 -8.25 1.97
N HIS A 248 14.96 -9.48 1.52
CA HIS A 248 15.96 -10.29 0.83
C HIS A 248 16.42 -9.62 -0.47
N GLY A 249 15.48 -9.12 -1.26
CA GLY A 249 15.77 -8.40 -2.50
C GLY A 249 16.66 -7.18 -2.28
N ALA A 250 16.28 -6.33 -1.31
CA ALA A 250 17.04 -5.13 -0.96
C ALA A 250 18.45 -5.46 -0.44
N ALA A 251 18.60 -6.47 0.42
CA ALA A 251 19.89 -6.85 0.99
C ALA A 251 20.89 -7.41 -0.03
N ASN A 252 20.39 -7.89 -1.18
CA ASN A 252 21.21 -8.54 -2.21
C ASN A 252 21.16 -7.80 -3.56
N ASP A 253 20.58 -6.60 -3.62
CA ASP A 253 20.40 -5.78 -4.83
C ASP A 253 19.75 -6.55 -6.00
N LEU A 254 18.73 -7.35 -5.68
CA LEU A 254 18.06 -8.22 -6.63
C LEU A 254 16.89 -7.51 -7.33
N LYS A 255 16.71 -7.82 -8.61
CA LYS A 255 15.51 -7.46 -9.37
C LYS A 255 14.34 -8.38 -9.05
N ALA A 256 13.14 -7.98 -9.46
CA ALA A 256 11.90 -8.71 -9.18
C ALA A 256 11.93 -10.18 -9.67
N ASP A 257 12.50 -10.45 -10.83
CA ASP A 257 12.65 -11.80 -11.40
C ASP A 257 13.64 -12.66 -10.61
N GLU A 258 14.72 -12.06 -10.10
CA GLU A 258 15.70 -12.72 -9.24
C GLU A 258 15.10 -13.04 -7.86
N ILE A 259 14.32 -12.11 -7.28
CA ILE A 259 13.56 -12.33 -6.04
C ILE A 259 12.55 -13.47 -6.26
N ALA A 260 11.78 -13.43 -7.36
CA ALA A 260 10.83 -14.48 -7.68
C ALA A 260 11.51 -15.85 -7.81
N LYS A 261 12.66 -15.93 -8.49
CA LYS A 261 13.44 -17.18 -8.58
C LYS A 261 13.87 -17.68 -7.21
N TRP A 262 14.34 -16.80 -6.34
CA TRP A 262 14.68 -17.15 -4.96
C TRP A 262 13.47 -17.64 -4.17
N VAL A 263 12.35 -16.92 -4.20
CA VAL A 263 11.08 -17.33 -3.54
C VAL A 263 10.67 -18.72 -4.01
N MET A 264 10.71 -18.97 -5.32
CA MET A 264 10.24 -20.23 -5.89
C MET A 264 11.15 -21.43 -5.53
N THR A 265 12.43 -21.18 -5.26
CA THR A 265 13.43 -22.21 -4.92
C THR A 265 13.70 -22.33 -3.42
N ASN A 266 13.21 -21.40 -2.60
CA ASN A 266 13.37 -21.41 -1.15
C ASN A 266 12.20 -22.14 -0.47
N ASP A 267 12.52 -23.14 0.35
CA ASP A 267 11.52 -23.96 1.05
C ASP A 267 10.65 -23.17 2.02
N THR A 268 11.14 -22.02 2.53
CA THR A 268 10.37 -21.10 3.38
C THR A 268 9.10 -20.62 2.68
N PHE A 269 9.14 -20.45 1.36
CA PHE A 269 8.03 -19.94 0.55
C PHE A 269 7.38 -21.02 -0.31
N ALA A 270 7.61 -22.31 0.00
CA ALA A 270 7.13 -23.43 -0.81
C ALA A 270 5.60 -23.54 -0.92
N LYS A 271 4.82 -22.72 -0.20
CA LYS A 271 3.36 -22.72 -0.28
C LYS A 271 2.82 -22.43 -1.68
N TRP A 272 3.58 -21.77 -2.54
CA TRP A 272 3.20 -21.53 -3.93
C TRP A 272 2.89 -22.83 -4.69
N LYS A 273 3.52 -23.94 -4.30
CA LYS A 273 3.31 -25.28 -4.87
C LYS A 273 1.89 -25.79 -4.65
N THR A 274 1.14 -25.20 -3.71
CA THR A 274 -0.27 -25.55 -3.43
C THR A 274 -1.25 -24.82 -4.35
N TRP A 275 -0.80 -23.80 -5.09
CA TRP A 275 -1.66 -23.00 -5.99
C TRP A 275 -1.75 -23.57 -7.40
N VAL A 276 -0.94 -24.58 -7.70
CA VAL A 276 -0.83 -25.23 -8.99
C VAL A 276 -0.86 -26.75 -8.83
N GLU A 277 -1.17 -27.49 -9.88
CA GLU A 277 -1.09 -28.94 -9.84
C GLU A 277 0.37 -29.41 -9.64
N PRO A 278 0.61 -30.56 -8.98
CA PRO A 278 1.95 -31.06 -8.71
C PRO A 278 2.85 -31.20 -9.94
N ALA A 279 2.27 -31.55 -11.09
CA ALA A 279 2.99 -31.64 -12.36
C ALA A 279 3.47 -30.27 -12.86
N ILE A 280 2.72 -29.19 -12.57
CA ILE A 280 3.09 -27.82 -12.94
C ILE A 280 4.17 -27.29 -12.00
N ALA A 281 4.05 -27.54 -10.68
CA ALA A 281 5.11 -27.21 -9.73
C ALA A 281 6.45 -27.86 -10.12
N THR A 282 6.42 -29.14 -10.51
CA THR A 282 7.61 -29.84 -11.02
C THR A 282 8.20 -29.19 -12.26
N LYS A 283 7.36 -28.81 -13.25
CA LYS A 283 7.81 -28.12 -14.47
C LYS A 283 8.46 -26.77 -14.17
N VAL A 284 7.88 -26.00 -13.25
CA VAL A 284 8.42 -24.70 -12.84
C VAL A 284 9.79 -24.87 -12.17
N LEU A 285 9.91 -25.78 -11.20
CA LEU A 285 11.20 -26.05 -10.54
C LEU A 285 12.28 -26.51 -11.52
N ALA A 286 11.92 -27.37 -12.47
CA ALA A 286 12.84 -27.81 -13.52
C ALA A 286 13.30 -26.65 -14.41
N ALA A 287 12.41 -25.72 -14.76
CA ALA A 287 12.74 -24.54 -15.56
C ALA A 287 13.65 -23.56 -14.80
N LEU A 288 13.54 -23.45 -13.47
CA LEU A 288 14.39 -22.58 -12.65
C LEU A 288 15.79 -23.15 -12.40
N ALA A 289 15.96 -24.47 -12.55
CA ALA A 289 17.23 -25.17 -12.37
C ALA A 289 18.13 -25.17 -13.62
N GLY A 290 17.56 -24.88 -14.80
CA GLY A 290 18.30 -24.62 -16.05
C GLY A 290 18.74 -23.18 -16.18
#